data_AF-A0A941V6Z8-F1
#
_entry.id   AF-A0A941V6Z8-F1
#
_cell.length_a   1.000
_cell.length_b   1.000
_cell.length_c   1.000
_cell.angle_alpha   90.00
_cell.angle_beta   90.00
_cell.angle_gamma   90.00
#
_symmetry.space_group_name_H-M   'P 1'
#
loop_
_entity.id
_entity.type
_entity.pdbx_description
1 polymer ?
#
loop_
_entity_poly.entity_id
_entity_poly.type
_entity_poly.pdbx_seq_one_letter_code
_entity_poly.pdbx_strand_id
1 'polypeptide(L)'
;MTILQQLPRQPLGFLPTPLVELKRLSALLGGPRIWIKRDDQAGLAFGGNKTRKLEFLLGDALAQGADTLVTGGAAQSNHCRQTAAAAAASGLECHLALGGHAPDEINGNLLLDQLLGAQVHWCGEKRKGEDIPLICERLQAAGRKPYIVPYGGSSAVGALGYVLAAQELFAQQAEMSERMSHMVFASSSGGTHAGLLAGRRLCAQDCQVIGIRIDQPVADELDFIDAILSLANAVAARLELGARFTPDDVRLRSEYTGAGYGVVGEAEREAVSLLARHEGILLDPVYTGRAMAGLIDLIRQKEFSSRDNVLFWHTGGGPALFSYADVLLRGVK
;
A
#
# COMPACT_ATOMS: atom_id res chain seq x y z
N MET A 1 -3.83 17.29 -22.43
CA MET A 1 -3.88 16.08 -21.58
C MET A 1 -2.49 15.79 -21.09
N THR A 2 -2.30 15.53 -19.80
CA THR A 2 -0.99 15.18 -19.23
C THR A 2 -0.57 13.77 -19.71
N ILE A 3 0.73 13.46 -19.81
CA ILE A 3 1.25 12.13 -20.17
C ILE A 3 0.53 11.02 -19.38
N LEU A 4 0.32 11.25 -18.08
CA LEU A 4 -0.38 10.33 -17.17
C LEU A 4 -1.82 9.96 -17.60
N GLN A 5 -2.53 10.85 -18.29
CA GLN A 5 -3.91 10.62 -18.78
C GLN A 5 -3.96 9.76 -20.05
N GLN A 6 -2.83 9.62 -20.76
CA GLN A 6 -2.73 8.85 -21.99
C GLN A 6 -2.29 7.40 -21.76
N LEU A 7 -1.83 7.09 -20.54
CA LEU A 7 -1.34 5.76 -20.19
C LEU A 7 -2.52 4.79 -20.00
N PRO A 8 -2.38 3.50 -20.40
CA PRO A 8 -3.40 2.49 -20.19
C PRO A 8 -3.81 2.41 -18.72
N ARG A 9 -5.12 2.55 -18.45
CA ARG A 9 -5.69 2.53 -17.11
C ARG A 9 -7.09 1.94 -17.13
N GLN A 10 -7.39 1.06 -16.18
CA GLN A 10 -8.73 0.58 -15.89
C GLN A 10 -9.21 1.16 -14.55
N PRO A 11 -10.32 1.91 -14.51
CA PRO A 11 -10.91 2.35 -13.26
C PRO A 11 -11.38 1.14 -12.44
N LEU A 12 -10.82 0.96 -11.24
CA LEU A 12 -11.15 -0.16 -10.35
C LEU A 12 -11.70 0.29 -8.99
N GLY A 13 -11.40 1.52 -8.59
CA GLY A 13 -11.75 2.02 -7.27
C GLY A 13 -12.82 3.10 -7.26
N PHE A 14 -13.37 3.34 -6.06
CA PHE A 14 -14.22 4.51 -5.80
C PHE A 14 -13.34 5.70 -5.45
N LEU A 15 -13.09 6.54 -6.46
CA LEU A 15 -12.23 7.72 -6.37
C LEU A 15 -13.05 9.00 -6.65
N PRO A 16 -12.73 10.15 -6.04
CA PRO A 16 -11.65 10.36 -5.08
C PRO A 16 -11.96 9.75 -3.70
N THR A 17 -10.94 9.26 -2.99
CA THR A 17 -11.16 8.73 -1.62
C THR A 17 -11.33 9.89 -0.62
N PRO A 18 -12.08 9.69 0.48
CA PRO A 18 -12.28 10.76 1.46
C PRO A 18 -10.97 11.28 2.09
N LEU A 19 -10.93 12.59 2.33
CA LEU A 19 -9.94 13.29 3.14
C LEU A 19 -10.64 13.84 4.38
N VAL A 20 -10.27 13.37 5.57
CA VAL A 20 -11.02 13.65 6.82
C VAL A 20 -10.06 14.12 7.91
N GLU A 21 -10.44 15.13 8.69
CA GLU A 21 -9.68 15.56 9.87
C GLU A 21 -9.99 14.64 11.06
N LEU A 22 -8.95 14.13 11.72
CA LEU A 22 -9.03 13.29 12.92
C LEU A 22 -9.01 14.16 14.19
N LYS A 23 -10.10 14.91 14.39
CA LYS A 23 -10.19 15.93 15.45
C LYS A 23 -9.96 15.37 16.86
N ARG A 24 -10.47 14.17 17.16
CA ARG A 24 -10.36 13.58 18.49
C ARG A 24 -8.96 13.04 18.75
N LEU A 25 -8.33 12.45 17.73
CA LEU A 25 -6.95 11.98 17.82
C LEU A 25 -5.97 13.16 17.94
N SER A 26 -6.17 14.23 17.17
CA SER A 26 -5.38 15.47 17.31
C SER A 26 -5.47 16.05 18.71
N ALA A 27 -6.69 16.19 19.26
CA ALA A 27 -6.89 16.70 20.60
C ALA A 27 -6.26 15.80 21.67
N LEU A 28 -6.35 14.48 21.50
CA LEU A 28 -5.78 13.51 22.42
C LEU A 28 -4.26 13.57 22.47
N LEU A 29 -3.59 13.61 21.30
CA LEU A 29 -2.14 13.51 21.22
C LEU A 29 -1.42 14.81 21.54
N GLY A 30 -2.10 15.96 21.40
CA GLY A 30 -1.52 17.27 21.65
C GLY A 30 -0.34 17.55 20.72
N GLY A 31 -0.62 18.07 19.53
CA GLY A 31 0.41 18.34 18.52
C GLY A 31 -0.20 18.89 17.24
N PRO A 32 0.06 18.28 16.07
CA PRO A 32 -0.45 18.76 14.79
C PRO A 32 -1.94 18.50 14.61
N ARG A 33 -2.53 19.15 13.60
CA ARG A 33 -3.82 18.73 13.03
C ARG A 33 -3.58 17.51 12.17
N ILE A 34 -4.23 16.40 12.52
CA ILE A 34 -4.05 15.11 11.86
C ILE A 34 -5.20 14.94 10.88
N TRP A 35 -4.84 14.63 9.64
CA TRP A 35 -5.77 14.30 8.57
C TRP A 35 -5.60 12.84 8.19
N ILE A 36 -6.61 12.23 7.59
CA ILE A 36 -6.54 10.87 7.06
C ILE A 36 -7.03 10.82 5.62
N LYS A 37 -6.24 10.19 4.74
CA LYS A 37 -6.67 9.82 3.38
C LYS A 37 -7.17 8.38 3.38
N ARG A 38 -8.44 8.17 3.04
CA ARG A 38 -9.16 6.90 3.24
C ARG A 38 -9.04 5.93 2.07
N ASP A 39 -7.81 5.55 1.70
CA ASP A 39 -7.60 4.54 0.66
C ASP A 39 -8.06 3.14 1.06
N ASP A 40 -8.28 2.88 2.35
CA ASP A 40 -9.04 1.73 2.84
C ASP A 40 -10.44 1.63 2.23
N GLN A 41 -11.02 2.77 1.81
CA GLN A 41 -12.34 2.86 1.18
C GLN A 41 -12.29 2.87 -0.35
N ALA A 42 -11.15 2.54 -0.97
CA ALA A 42 -11.01 2.52 -2.43
C ALA A 42 -11.87 1.46 -3.15
N GLY A 43 -12.71 0.69 -2.46
CA GLY A 43 -13.79 -0.11 -3.05
C GLY A 43 -13.45 -1.55 -3.45
N LEU A 44 -12.27 -1.81 -4.02
CA LEU A 44 -11.94 -3.12 -4.58
C LEU A 44 -11.75 -4.19 -3.48
N ALA A 45 -12.78 -5.02 -3.26
CA ALA A 45 -12.84 -6.09 -2.27
C ALA A 45 -12.33 -5.67 -0.88
N PHE A 46 -12.93 -4.64 -0.26
CA PHE A 46 -12.45 -3.95 0.97
C PHE A 46 -11.28 -2.98 0.76
N GLY A 47 -11.04 -2.55 -0.48
CA GLY A 47 -10.17 -1.44 -0.83
C GLY A 47 -8.70 -1.59 -0.41
N GLY A 48 -8.02 -0.45 -0.32
CA GLY A 48 -6.60 -0.33 0.01
C GLY A 48 -5.78 0.24 -1.15
N ASN A 49 -4.49 0.45 -0.85
CA ASN A 49 -3.58 1.12 -1.78
C ASN A 49 -3.34 0.39 -3.10
N LYS A 50 -3.49 -0.93 -3.14
CA LYS A 50 -3.19 -1.71 -4.34
C LYS A 50 -4.23 -1.47 -5.43
N THR A 51 -5.47 -1.16 -5.06
CA THR A 51 -6.53 -0.71 -5.99
C THR A 51 -6.00 0.35 -6.97
N ARG A 52 -5.36 1.42 -6.44
CA ARG A 52 -4.81 2.51 -7.27
C ARG A 52 -3.69 2.05 -8.20
N LYS A 53 -2.81 1.18 -7.71
CA LYS A 53 -1.70 0.65 -8.52
C LYS A 53 -2.21 -0.29 -9.62
N LEU A 54 -3.20 -1.10 -9.28
CA LEU A 54 -3.81 -2.08 -10.16
C LEU A 54 -4.56 -1.42 -11.31
N GLU A 55 -5.06 -0.19 -11.18
CA GLU A 55 -5.67 0.52 -12.31
C GLU A 55 -4.73 0.59 -13.52
N PHE A 56 -3.46 0.92 -13.29
CA PHE A 56 -2.46 1.00 -14.36
C PHE A 56 -1.88 -0.38 -14.74
N LEU A 57 -1.64 -1.25 -13.77
CA LEU A 57 -1.11 -2.60 -14.04
C LEU A 57 -2.10 -3.44 -14.84
N LEU A 58 -3.39 -3.36 -14.53
CA LEU A 58 -4.44 -4.01 -15.29
C LEU A 58 -4.60 -3.37 -16.68
N GLY A 59 -4.51 -2.04 -16.76
CA GLY A 59 -4.48 -1.33 -18.05
C GLY A 59 -3.35 -1.84 -18.96
N ASP A 60 -2.15 -1.99 -18.41
CA ASP A 60 -0.97 -2.54 -19.10
C ASP A 60 -1.17 -4.02 -19.48
N ALA A 61 -1.70 -4.85 -18.56
CA ALA A 61 -1.99 -6.26 -18.82
C ALA A 61 -2.96 -6.46 -19.99
N LEU A 62 -4.07 -5.70 -20.00
CA LEU A 62 -5.07 -5.76 -21.06
C LEU A 62 -4.51 -5.25 -22.39
N ALA A 63 -3.68 -4.18 -22.38
CA ALA A 63 -3.02 -3.69 -23.58
C ALA A 63 -2.07 -4.72 -24.19
N GLN A 64 -1.48 -5.59 -23.37
CA GLN A 64 -0.64 -6.71 -23.81
C GLN A 64 -1.45 -7.98 -24.17
N GLY A 65 -2.78 -7.94 -24.06
CA GLY A 65 -3.67 -9.05 -24.37
C GLY A 65 -3.57 -10.21 -23.38
N ALA A 66 -3.23 -9.92 -22.12
CA ALA A 66 -3.20 -10.91 -21.05
C ALA A 66 -4.62 -11.43 -20.73
N ASP A 67 -4.73 -12.72 -20.40
CA ASP A 67 -5.97 -13.37 -19.96
C ASP A 67 -5.91 -13.83 -18.49
N THR A 68 -4.73 -13.73 -17.88
CA THR A 68 -4.42 -14.29 -16.56
C THR A 68 -3.47 -13.35 -15.80
N LEU A 69 -3.78 -13.04 -14.54
CA LEU A 69 -2.87 -12.33 -13.64
C LEU A 69 -2.14 -13.32 -12.72
N VAL A 70 -0.83 -13.16 -12.56
CA VAL A 70 -0.02 -13.97 -11.64
C VAL A 70 0.72 -13.05 -10.67
N THR A 71 0.61 -13.33 -9.37
CA THR A 71 1.36 -12.59 -8.35
C THR A 71 1.66 -13.47 -7.14
N GLY A 72 2.36 -12.93 -6.15
CA GLY A 72 2.73 -13.68 -4.94
C GLY A 72 2.81 -12.83 -3.68
N GLY A 73 2.82 -13.51 -2.53
CA GLY A 73 2.90 -12.89 -1.21
C GLY A 73 2.70 -13.90 -0.08
N ALA A 74 2.53 -13.39 1.14
CA ALA A 74 2.13 -14.21 2.29
C ALA A 74 0.63 -14.60 2.20
N ALA A 75 0.21 -15.61 2.97
CA ALA A 75 -1.19 -16.06 3.02
C ALA A 75 -2.21 -14.93 3.32
N GLN A 76 -1.84 -13.95 4.15
CA GLN A 76 -2.68 -12.79 4.46
C GLN A 76 -2.37 -11.55 3.62
N SER A 77 -1.79 -11.72 2.43
CA SER A 77 -1.37 -10.62 1.56
C SER A 77 -2.55 -9.80 1.05
N ASN A 78 -2.62 -8.55 1.51
CA ASN A 78 -3.53 -7.53 0.96
C ASN A 78 -3.33 -7.29 -0.54
N HIS A 79 -2.12 -7.56 -1.05
CA HIS A 79 -1.79 -7.44 -2.47
C HIS A 79 -2.41 -8.56 -3.31
N CYS A 80 -2.31 -9.79 -2.83
CA CYS A 80 -2.92 -10.95 -3.49
C CYS A 80 -4.43 -10.79 -3.59
N ARG A 81 -5.09 -10.44 -2.47
CA ARG A 81 -6.54 -10.17 -2.42
C ARG A 81 -7.00 -9.10 -3.39
N GLN A 82 -6.32 -7.97 -3.46
CA GLN A 82 -6.70 -6.91 -4.39
C GLN A 82 -6.40 -7.29 -5.86
N THR A 83 -5.37 -8.11 -6.11
CA THR A 83 -5.05 -8.60 -7.46
C THR A 83 -6.09 -9.63 -7.94
N ALA A 84 -6.50 -10.55 -7.07
CA ALA A 84 -7.61 -11.48 -7.31
C ALA A 84 -8.91 -10.73 -7.61
N ALA A 85 -9.19 -9.67 -6.84
CA ALA A 85 -10.37 -8.84 -7.07
C ALA A 85 -10.33 -8.09 -8.41
N ALA A 86 -9.16 -7.53 -8.78
CA ALA A 86 -8.99 -6.86 -10.07
C ALA A 86 -9.15 -7.84 -11.25
N ALA A 87 -8.62 -9.06 -11.12
CA ALA A 87 -8.77 -10.11 -12.11
C ALA A 87 -10.25 -10.49 -12.28
N ALA A 88 -10.93 -10.80 -11.17
CA ALA A 88 -12.34 -11.18 -11.17
C ALA A 88 -13.23 -10.09 -11.78
N ALA A 89 -13.02 -8.82 -11.40
CA ALA A 89 -13.77 -7.68 -11.93
C ALA A 89 -13.56 -7.46 -13.44
N SER A 90 -12.47 -8.01 -14.01
CA SER A 90 -12.08 -7.82 -15.41
C SER A 90 -12.23 -9.08 -16.25
N GLY A 91 -12.76 -10.17 -15.67
CA GLY A 91 -12.90 -11.46 -16.34
C GLY A 91 -11.58 -12.18 -16.64
N LEU A 92 -10.51 -11.87 -15.91
CA LEU A 92 -9.21 -12.55 -16.02
C LEU A 92 -9.09 -13.66 -14.97
N GLU A 93 -8.33 -14.71 -15.27
CA GLU A 93 -7.91 -15.67 -14.24
C GLU A 93 -6.90 -15.04 -13.28
N CYS A 94 -6.82 -15.56 -12.05
CA CYS A 94 -5.82 -15.14 -11.08
C CYS A 94 -5.12 -16.34 -10.45
N HIS A 95 -3.78 -16.33 -10.46
CA HIS A 95 -2.96 -17.28 -9.73
C HIS A 95 -2.09 -16.58 -8.69
N LEU A 96 -2.10 -17.13 -7.48
CA LEU A 96 -1.41 -16.58 -6.32
C LEU A 96 -0.35 -17.55 -5.83
N ALA A 97 0.93 -17.19 -5.96
CA ALA A 97 2.05 -17.89 -5.34
C ALA A 97 2.16 -17.46 -3.87
N LEU A 98 1.58 -18.24 -2.96
CA LEU A 98 1.52 -17.92 -1.54
C LEU A 98 2.59 -18.68 -0.76
N GLY A 99 3.39 -17.93 0.02
CA GLY A 99 4.33 -18.53 0.95
C GLY A 99 3.61 -19.27 2.08
N GLY A 100 4.22 -20.36 2.53
CA GLY A 100 3.73 -21.26 3.56
C GLY A 100 3.06 -22.51 2.99
N HIS A 101 2.20 -23.10 3.80
CA HIS A 101 1.36 -24.24 3.47
C HIS A 101 -0.10 -23.86 3.72
N ALA A 102 -1.03 -24.64 3.15
CA ALA A 102 -2.45 -24.46 3.41
C ALA A 102 -2.73 -24.51 4.92
N PRO A 103 -3.35 -23.46 5.50
CA PRO A 103 -3.75 -23.51 6.91
C PRO A 103 -5.00 -24.38 7.08
N ASP A 104 -5.18 -24.91 8.29
CA ASP A 104 -6.39 -25.66 8.65
C ASP A 104 -7.64 -24.75 8.65
N GLU A 105 -7.46 -23.49 9.05
CA GLU A 105 -8.52 -22.48 9.07
C GLU A 105 -8.28 -21.37 8.04
N ILE A 106 -9.29 -21.11 7.22
CA ILE A 106 -9.27 -20.07 6.19
C ILE A 106 -10.00 -18.83 6.73
N ASN A 107 -9.29 -17.71 6.83
CA ASN A 107 -9.85 -16.42 7.29
C ASN A 107 -9.19 -15.23 6.57
N GLY A 108 -9.69 -14.02 6.86
CA GLY A 108 -9.09 -12.78 6.38
C GLY A 108 -8.95 -12.70 4.86
N ASN A 109 -7.78 -12.28 4.38
CA ASN A 109 -7.52 -12.16 2.94
C ASN A 109 -7.57 -13.51 2.21
N LEU A 110 -7.13 -14.61 2.82
CA LEU A 110 -7.14 -15.93 2.18
C LEU A 110 -8.57 -16.42 1.88
N LEU A 111 -9.51 -16.15 2.79
CA LEU A 111 -10.93 -16.41 2.53
C LEU A 111 -11.43 -15.62 1.31
N LEU A 112 -11.06 -14.35 1.24
CA LEU A 112 -11.44 -13.48 0.12
C LEU A 112 -10.82 -13.94 -1.20
N ASP A 113 -9.55 -14.37 -1.19
CA ASP A 113 -8.89 -14.92 -2.38
C ASP A 113 -9.69 -16.09 -2.98
N GLN A 114 -10.19 -17.00 -2.14
CA GLN A 114 -11.01 -18.13 -2.60
C GLN A 114 -12.37 -17.69 -3.13
N LEU A 115 -13.06 -16.77 -2.44
CA LEU A 115 -14.36 -16.24 -2.90
C LEU A 115 -14.24 -15.48 -4.23
N LEU A 116 -13.08 -14.87 -4.49
CA LEU A 116 -12.77 -14.18 -5.74
C LEU A 116 -12.32 -15.14 -6.85
N GLY A 117 -12.27 -16.46 -6.58
CA GLY A 117 -11.94 -17.48 -7.58
C GLY A 117 -10.44 -17.57 -7.89
N ALA A 118 -9.56 -17.08 -7.02
CA ALA A 118 -8.12 -17.17 -7.24
C ALA A 118 -7.60 -18.61 -7.04
N GLN A 119 -6.66 -19.01 -7.90
CA GLN A 119 -5.97 -20.28 -7.79
C GLN A 119 -4.70 -20.13 -6.94
N VAL A 120 -4.71 -20.72 -5.75
CA VAL A 120 -3.60 -20.63 -4.79
C VAL A 120 -2.57 -21.74 -5.03
N HIS A 121 -1.30 -21.36 -5.14
CA HIS A 121 -0.14 -22.24 -5.17
C HIS A 121 0.67 -22.03 -3.89
N TRP A 122 0.79 -23.06 -3.07
CA TRP A 122 1.57 -22.99 -1.82
C TRP A 122 3.05 -23.26 -2.08
N CYS A 123 3.91 -22.31 -1.70
CA CYS A 123 5.33 -22.26 -2.10
C CYS A 123 6.31 -22.58 -0.95
N GLY A 124 5.83 -23.10 0.19
CA GLY A 124 6.69 -23.43 1.33
C GLY A 124 7.39 -22.17 1.87
N GLU A 125 8.71 -22.19 2.03
CA GLU A 125 9.44 -21.04 2.59
C GLU A 125 9.54 -19.83 1.65
N LYS A 126 9.23 -20.00 0.35
CA LYS A 126 9.28 -18.94 -0.67
C LYS A 126 8.04 -18.05 -0.58
N ARG A 127 8.21 -16.77 -0.23
CA ARG A 127 7.08 -15.84 0.05
C ARG A 127 7.01 -14.60 -0.85
N LYS A 128 8.04 -14.35 -1.66
CA LYS A 128 8.18 -13.13 -2.48
C LYS A 128 7.84 -13.36 -3.96
N GLY A 129 7.39 -14.56 -4.34
CA GLY A 129 6.97 -14.90 -5.70
C GLY A 129 8.03 -15.64 -6.51
N GLU A 130 8.96 -16.31 -5.83
CA GLU A 130 10.08 -17.05 -6.42
C GLU A 130 9.60 -18.17 -7.37
N ASP A 131 8.40 -18.70 -7.16
CA ASP A 131 7.79 -19.74 -8.03
C ASP A 131 6.90 -19.16 -9.14
N ILE A 132 6.74 -17.83 -9.23
CA ILE A 132 5.96 -17.18 -10.31
C ILE A 132 6.45 -17.57 -11.71
N PRO A 133 7.77 -17.63 -12.02
CA PRO A 133 8.24 -18.05 -13.33
C PRO A 133 7.74 -19.44 -13.73
N LEU A 134 7.79 -20.41 -12.81
CA LEU A 134 7.32 -21.78 -13.06
C LEU A 134 5.80 -21.82 -13.30
N ILE A 135 5.02 -21.04 -12.55
CA ILE A 135 3.57 -20.93 -12.77
C ILE A 135 3.29 -20.33 -14.16
N CYS A 136 4.02 -19.30 -14.56
CA CYS A 136 3.86 -18.67 -15.88
C CYS A 136 4.20 -19.63 -17.02
N GLU A 137 5.30 -20.38 -16.92
CA GLU A 137 5.67 -21.39 -17.92
C GLU A 137 4.58 -22.44 -18.12
N ARG A 138 3.99 -22.94 -17.01
CA ARG A 138 2.88 -23.90 -17.07
C ARG A 138 1.63 -23.32 -17.71
N LEU A 139 1.30 -22.07 -17.41
CA LEU A 139 0.16 -21.36 -17.99
C LEU A 139 0.36 -21.14 -19.49
N GLN A 140 1.54 -20.69 -19.90
CA GLN A 140 1.89 -20.52 -21.31
C GLN A 140 1.83 -21.84 -22.09
N ALA A 141 2.32 -22.95 -21.50
CA ALA A 141 2.21 -24.28 -22.10
C ALA A 141 0.75 -24.73 -22.25
N ALA A 142 -0.16 -24.23 -21.41
CA ALA A 142 -1.61 -24.45 -21.50
C ALA A 142 -2.33 -23.44 -22.44
N GLY A 143 -1.58 -22.58 -23.16
CA GLY A 143 -2.13 -21.60 -24.10
C GLY A 143 -2.62 -20.30 -23.45
N ARG A 144 -2.36 -20.08 -22.16
CA ARG A 144 -2.67 -18.83 -21.45
C ARG A 144 -1.65 -17.73 -21.73
N LYS A 145 -2.03 -16.49 -21.46
CA LYS A 145 -1.18 -15.29 -21.56
C LYS A 145 -1.05 -14.62 -20.18
N PRO A 146 -0.16 -15.14 -19.31
CA PRO A 146 0.00 -14.61 -17.97
C PRO A 146 0.67 -13.23 -17.98
N TYR A 147 0.14 -12.31 -17.18
CA TYR A 147 0.77 -11.06 -16.81
C TYR A 147 1.23 -11.11 -15.36
N ILE A 148 2.53 -10.89 -15.13
CA ILE A 148 3.09 -10.88 -13.79
C ILE A 148 2.82 -9.52 -13.16
N VAL A 149 2.05 -9.51 -12.08
CA VAL A 149 1.91 -8.35 -11.21
C VAL A 149 3.03 -8.41 -10.16
N PRO A 150 4.01 -7.49 -10.16
CA PRO A 150 5.15 -7.54 -9.25
C PRO A 150 4.72 -7.45 -7.79
N TYR A 151 5.56 -7.91 -6.87
CA TYR A 151 5.28 -7.93 -5.44
C TYR A 151 4.79 -6.56 -4.91
N GLY A 152 3.59 -6.55 -4.33
CA GLY A 152 2.93 -5.34 -3.83
C GLY A 152 2.54 -4.32 -4.91
N GLY A 153 2.49 -4.73 -6.18
CA GLY A 153 2.24 -3.89 -7.35
C GLY A 153 3.32 -2.84 -7.57
N SER A 154 4.54 -3.08 -7.07
CA SER A 154 5.60 -2.08 -7.08
C SER A 154 6.44 -2.21 -8.35
N SER A 155 6.05 -1.43 -9.34
CA SER A 155 6.77 -1.18 -10.57
C SER A 155 6.61 0.29 -10.94
N ALA A 156 7.35 0.75 -11.95
CA ALA A 156 7.15 2.09 -12.49
C ALA A 156 5.70 2.31 -12.97
N VAL A 157 5.05 1.28 -13.52
CA VAL A 157 3.65 1.32 -13.95
C VAL A 157 2.71 1.39 -12.75
N GLY A 158 2.87 0.50 -11.76
CA GLY A 158 2.00 0.48 -10.58
C GLY A 158 2.13 1.74 -9.72
N ALA A 159 3.33 2.35 -9.64
CA ALA A 159 3.55 3.58 -8.90
C ALA A 159 2.81 4.80 -9.48
N LEU A 160 2.42 4.79 -10.77
CA LEU A 160 1.59 5.83 -11.38
C LEU A 160 0.24 6.01 -10.66
N GLY A 161 -0.29 4.94 -10.08
CA GLY A 161 -1.49 5.01 -9.25
C GLY A 161 -1.36 5.99 -8.09
N TYR A 162 -0.16 6.10 -7.52
CA TYR A 162 0.14 7.04 -6.43
C TYR A 162 0.58 8.43 -6.89
N VAL A 163 0.99 8.58 -8.16
CA VAL A 163 1.10 9.90 -8.80
C VAL A 163 -0.29 10.52 -8.95
N LEU A 164 -1.27 9.75 -9.47
CA LEU A 164 -2.67 10.18 -9.53
C LEU A 164 -3.24 10.45 -8.14
N ALA A 165 -2.92 9.60 -7.16
CA ALA A 165 -3.39 9.80 -5.79
C ALA A 165 -2.88 11.11 -5.16
N ALA A 166 -1.63 11.48 -5.45
CA ALA A 166 -1.08 12.77 -4.99
C ALA A 166 -1.80 13.94 -5.66
N GLN A 167 -2.04 13.89 -6.98
CA GLN A 167 -2.83 14.90 -7.69
C GLN A 167 -4.23 15.04 -7.09
N GLU A 168 -4.89 13.91 -6.80
CA GLU A 168 -6.19 13.85 -6.15
C GLU A 168 -6.17 14.55 -4.78
N LEU A 169 -5.19 14.21 -3.94
CA LEU A 169 -5.02 14.84 -2.63
C LEU A 169 -4.83 16.36 -2.75
N PHE A 170 -3.96 16.82 -3.65
CA PHE A 170 -3.67 18.24 -3.77
C PHE A 170 -4.85 19.04 -4.36
N ALA A 171 -5.66 18.42 -5.22
CA ALA A 171 -6.92 19.00 -5.67
C ALA A 171 -7.91 19.14 -4.49
N GLN A 172 -8.10 18.08 -3.70
CA GLN A 172 -8.96 18.12 -2.51
C GLN A 172 -8.51 19.17 -1.48
N GLN A 173 -7.20 19.29 -1.26
CA GLN A 173 -6.60 20.31 -0.40
C GLN A 173 -6.94 21.74 -0.86
N ALA A 174 -6.86 22.00 -2.17
CA ALA A 174 -7.20 23.29 -2.74
C ALA A 174 -8.68 23.62 -2.54
N GLU A 175 -9.57 22.66 -2.77
CA GLU A 175 -11.02 22.81 -2.55
C GLU A 175 -11.35 23.09 -1.08
N MET A 176 -10.65 22.44 -0.15
CA MET A 176 -10.84 22.60 1.29
C MET A 176 -10.13 23.82 1.87
N SER A 177 -9.32 24.53 1.08
CA SER A 177 -8.43 25.60 1.56
C SER A 177 -7.49 25.15 2.69
N GLU A 178 -7.01 23.91 2.62
CA GLU A 178 -6.16 23.29 3.63
C GLU A 178 -4.86 22.77 3.02
N ARG A 179 -3.72 23.07 3.64
CA ARG A 179 -2.42 22.61 3.17
C ARG A 179 -1.80 21.60 4.12
N MET A 180 -1.49 20.41 3.64
CA MET A 180 -0.71 19.41 4.36
C MET A 180 0.78 19.78 4.32
N SER A 181 1.42 19.80 5.48
CA SER A 181 2.88 19.96 5.58
C SER A 181 3.62 18.62 5.49
N HIS A 182 2.96 17.53 5.90
CA HIS A 182 3.54 16.18 5.93
C HIS A 182 2.54 15.11 5.50
N MET A 183 3.04 14.02 4.92
CA MET A 183 2.31 12.77 4.65
C MET A 183 3.06 11.61 5.30
N VAL A 184 2.38 10.82 6.12
CA VAL A 184 2.92 9.65 6.81
C VAL A 184 2.15 8.41 6.38
N PHE A 185 2.86 7.34 6.01
CA PHE A 185 2.24 6.11 5.49
C PHE A 185 3.16 4.89 5.65
N ALA A 186 2.58 3.71 5.54
CA ALA A 186 3.32 2.45 5.53
C ALA A 186 4.12 2.26 4.22
N SER A 187 5.43 2.10 4.31
CA SER A 187 6.34 1.82 3.19
C SER A 187 6.95 0.42 3.31
N SER A 188 6.65 -0.46 2.35
CA SER A 188 7.12 -1.85 2.33
C SER A 188 7.76 -2.23 1.00
N SER A 189 7.00 -2.33 -0.10
CA SER A 189 7.57 -2.66 -1.42
C SER A 189 7.92 -1.42 -2.26
N GLY A 190 7.91 -0.22 -1.67
CA GLY A 190 8.42 1.02 -2.30
C GLY A 190 7.49 1.74 -3.30
N GLY A 191 6.64 1.04 -4.06
CA GLY A 191 5.87 1.67 -5.15
C GLY A 191 4.90 2.78 -4.73
N THR A 192 4.32 2.71 -3.53
CA THR A 192 3.50 3.82 -2.98
C THR A 192 4.38 5.04 -2.72
N HIS A 193 5.54 4.84 -2.07
CA HIS A 193 6.47 5.89 -1.71
C HIS A 193 7.00 6.59 -2.96
N ALA A 194 7.47 5.82 -3.95
CA ALA A 194 7.94 6.32 -5.23
C ALA A 194 6.86 7.15 -5.96
N GLY A 195 5.63 6.65 -6.02
CA GLY A 195 4.51 7.36 -6.64
C GLY A 195 4.17 8.68 -5.94
N LEU A 196 4.19 8.72 -4.60
CA LEU A 196 3.97 9.94 -3.83
C LEU A 196 5.08 10.97 -4.03
N LEU A 197 6.36 10.54 -4.09
CA LEU A 197 7.48 11.45 -4.39
C LEU A 197 7.35 12.07 -5.78
N ALA A 198 7.08 11.23 -6.80
CA ALA A 198 6.85 11.68 -8.17
C ALA A 198 5.63 12.60 -8.29
N GLY A 199 4.51 12.24 -7.65
CA GLY A 199 3.28 13.04 -7.64
C GLY A 199 3.44 14.39 -6.96
N ARG A 200 4.14 14.43 -5.81
CA ARG A 200 4.51 15.68 -5.14
C ARG A 200 5.33 16.59 -6.05
N ARG A 201 6.35 16.04 -6.71
CA ARG A 201 7.21 16.79 -7.64
C ARG A 201 6.41 17.32 -8.83
N LEU A 202 5.58 16.47 -9.44
CA LEU A 202 4.72 16.83 -10.57
C LEU A 202 3.77 17.98 -10.24
N CYS A 203 3.23 18.01 -9.02
CA CYS A 203 2.30 19.05 -8.57
C CYS A 203 3.00 20.28 -7.98
N ALA A 204 4.34 20.31 -7.96
CA ALA A 204 5.17 21.34 -7.33
C ALA A 204 4.76 21.66 -5.88
N GLN A 205 4.39 20.62 -5.12
CA GLN A 205 3.92 20.78 -3.74
C GLN A 205 5.05 20.65 -2.73
N ASP A 206 5.06 21.56 -1.78
CA ASP A 206 5.96 21.54 -0.64
C ASP A 206 5.25 20.89 0.55
N CYS A 207 5.33 19.55 0.54
CA CYS A 207 4.80 18.65 1.57
C CYS A 207 5.81 17.51 1.75
N GLN A 208 6.20 17.21 2.98
CA GLN A 208 7.17 16.15 3.26
C GLN A 208 6.52 14.77 3.14
N VAL A 209 7.17 13.83 2.46
CA VAL A 209 6.67 12.46 2.26
C VAL A 209 7.49 11.54 3.16
N ILE A 210 6.89 11.02 4.23
CA ILE A 210 7.55 10.22 5.26
C ILE A 210 6.99 8.79 5.22
N GLY A 211 7.82 7.85 4.79
CA GLY A 211 7.50 6.43 4.86
C GLY A 211 7.89 5.84 6.22
N ILE A 212 6.99 5.09 6.86
CA ILE A 212 7.31 4.21 7.98
C ILE A 212 7.63 2.83 7.42
N ARG A 213 8.87 2.37 7.60
CA ARG A 213 9.32 1.05 7.13
C ARG A 213 8.59 -0.05 7.88
N ILE A 214 8.06 -1.02 7.13
CA ILE A 214 7.28 -2.11 7.72
C ILE A 214 8.09 -3.37 7.98
N ASP A 215 9.02 -3.75 7.11
CA ASP A 215 9.82 -4.97 7.28
C ASP A 215 11.27 -4.63 7.60
N GLN A 216 11.96 -5.49 8.35
CA GLN A 216 13.40 -5.37 8.57
C GLN A 216 14.16 -5.58 7.25
N PRO A 217 15.36 -5.00 7.11
CA PRO A 217 16.26 -5.37 6.01
C PRO A 217 16.59 -6.86 6.09
N VAL A 218 16.51 -7.56 4.97
CA VAL A 218 17.07 -8.90 4.83
C VAL A 218 18.51 -8.76 4.31
N ALA A 219 19.42 -9.60 4.78
CA ALA A 219 20.77 -9.68 4.22
C ALA A 219 20.68 -9.93 2.69
N ASP A 220 21.56 -9.29 1.92
CA ASP A 220 21.63 -9.37 0.45
C ASP A 220 20.47 -8.72 -0.34
N GLU A 221 19.51 -8.07 0.33
CA GLU A 221 18.51 -7.23 -0.33
C GLU A 221 19.11 -5.84 -0.63
N LEU A 222 18.82 -5.28 -1.82
CA LEU A 222 19.15 -3.89 -2.13
C LEU A 222 18.69 -2.98 -1.00
N ASP A 223 19.45 -1.93 -0.70
CA ASP A 223 19.01 -0.92 0.25
C ASP A 223 17.61 -0.45 -0.14
N PHE A 224 16.69 -0.43 0.83
CA PHE A 224 15.29 -0.14 0.52
C PHE A 224 15.10 1.28 -0.02
N ILE A 225 15.98 2.22 0.36
CA ILE A 225 16.02 3.56 -0.21
C ILE A 225 16.40 3.48 -1.69
N ASP A 226 17.40 2.68 -2.07
CA ASP A 226 17.79 2.49 -3.47
C ASP A 226 16.65 1.90 -4.30
N ALA A 227 15.88 0.94 -3.74
CA ALA A 227 14.69 0.40 -4.39
C ALA A 227 13.60 1.47 -4.61
N ILE A 228 13.36 2.33 -3.61
CA ILE A 228 12.43 3.47 -3.73
C ILE A 228 12.92 4.45 -4.79
N LEU A 229 14.21 4.80 -4.79
CA LEU A 229 14.82 5.72 -5.74
C LEU A 229 14.77 5.19 -7.18
N SER A 230 15.05 3.90 -7.37
CA SER A 230 14.95 3.24 -8.67
C SER A 230 13.52 3.35 -9.22
N LEU A 231 12.51 3.03 -8.40
CA LEU A 231 11.11 3.17 -8.77
C LEU A 231 10.73 4.64 -9.05
N ALA A 232 11.09 5.58 -8.17
CA ALA A 232 10.76 6.99 -8.32
C ALA A 232 11.38 7.61 -9.58
N ASN A 233 12.62 7.25 -9.89
CA ASN A 233 13.31 7.70 -11.11
C ASN A 233 12.73 7.06 -12.37
N ALA A 234 12.32 5.78 -12.31
CA ALA A 234 11.63 5.14 -13.44
C ALA A 234 10.24 5.76 -13.71
N VAL A 235 9.53 6.19 -12.66
CA VAL A 235 8.29 6.98 -12.79
C VAL A 235 8.59 8.37 -13.36
N ALA A 236 9.62 9.06 -12.86
CA ALA A 236 10.02 10.37 -13.35
C ALA A 236 10.38 10.36 -14.84
N ALA A 237 11.10 9.32 -15.30
CA ALA A 237 11.41 9.12 -16.71
C ALA A 237 10.14 8.87 -17.54
N ARG A 238 9.23 8.01 -17.06
CA ARG A 238 7.94 7.73 -17.73
C ARG A 238 7.04 8.97 -17.87
N LEU A 239 7.15 9.92 -16.93
CA LEU A 239 6.37 11.15 -16.91
C LEU A 239 7.15 12.36 -17.43
N GLU A 240 8.37 12.16 -17.93
CA GLU A 240 9.24 13.20 -18.48
C GLU A 240 9.41 14.40 -17.52
N LEU A 241 9.55 14.15 -16.21
CA LEU A 241 9.60 15.21 -15.19
C LEU A 241 10.87 16.09 -15.24
N GLY A 242 11.85 15.75 -16.09
CA GLY A 242 13.11 16.49 -16.21
C GLY A 242 13.95 16.54 -14.93
N ALA A 243 13.66 15.70 -13.93
CA ALA A 243 14.32 15.68 -12.64
C ALA A 243 14.62 14.25 -12.18
N ARG A 244 15.69 14.11 -11.40
CA ARG A 244 16.08 12.85 -10.75
C ARG A 244 15.90 12.98 -9.25
N PHE A 245 15.36 11.94 -8.62
CA PHE A 245 15.30 11.77 -7.19
C PHE A 245 16.65 11.26 -6.65
N THR A 246 17.11 11.86 -5.57
CA THR A 246 18.34 11.47 -4.84
C THR A 246 17.99 10.99 -3.43
N PRO A 247 18.92 10.37 -2.68
CA PRO A 247 18.65 9.95 -1.29
C PRO A 247 18.06 11.05 -0.40
N ASP A 248 18.43 12.32 -0.62
CA ASP A 248 17.91 13.47 0.14
C ASP A 248 16.40 13.70 -0.07
N ASP A 249 15.83 13.21 -1.16
CA ASP A 249 14.38 13.26 -1.43
C ASP A 249 13.60 12.20 -0.64
N VAL A 250 14.25 11.16 -0.11
CA VAL A 250 13.59 10.00 0.51
C VAL A 250 13.66 10.10 2.03
N ARG A 251 12.51 10.31 2.68
CA ARG A 251 12.40 10.22 4.14
C ARG A 251 11.79 8.89 4.54
N LEU A 252 12.61 8.03 5.13
CA LEU A 252 12.20 6.72 5.62
C LEU A 252 12.55 6.60 7.11
N ARG A 253 11.56 6.26 7.94
CA ARG A 253 11.75 5.93 9.36
C ARG A 253 11.78 4.41 9.52
N SER A 254 12.88 3.87 10.04
CA SER A 254 13.12 2.42 10.15
C SER A 254 13.07 1.87 11.57
N GLU A 255 12.87 2.75 12.54
CA GLU A 255 12.91 2.47 13.98
C GLU A 255 11.72 1.63 14.46
N TYR A 256 10.66 1.54 13.65
CA TYR A 256 9.38 0.92 14.01
C TYR A 256 9.20 -0.51 13.50
N THR A 257 10.25 -1.15 12.98
CA THR A 257 10.15 -2.50 12.38
C THR A 257 9.96 -3.61 13.41
N GLY A 258 10.18 -3.33 14.70
CA GLY A 258 9.93 -4.25 15.80
C GLY A 258 10.67 -5.59 15.62
N ALA A 259 9.98 -6.70 15.90
CA ALA A 259 10.50 -8.05 15.69
C ALA A 259 10.40 -8.54 14.22
N GLY A 260 10.10 -7.65 13.27
CA GLY A 260 10.00 -7.95 11.85
C GLY A 260 8.57 -8.00 11.32
N TYR A 261 8.44 -8.51 10.10
CA TYR A 261 7.17 -8.55 9.37
C TYR A 261 6.11 -9.45 10.01
N GLY A 262 4.88 -8.93 10.08
CA GLY A 262 3.72 -9.69 10.55
C GLY A 262 3.67 -9.91 12.06
N VAL A 263 4.69 -9.47 12.81
CA VAL A 263 4.72 -9.52 14.28
C VAL A 263 4.17 -8.22 14.86
N VAL A 264 3.09 -8.30 15.63
CA VAL A 264 2.36 -7.15 16.18
C VAL A 264 2.83 -6.88 17.62
N GLY A 265 3.44 -5.72 17.86
CA GLY A 265 3.93 -5.29 19.17
C GLY A 265 2.95 -4.39 19.93
N GLU A 266 3.37 -3.92 21.12
CA GLU A 266 2.56 -3.01 21.96
C GLU A 266 2.20 -1.71 21.22
N ALA A 267 3.15 -1.14 20.48
CA ALA A 267 2.97 0.13 19.79
C ALA A 267 1.90 0.02 18.68
N GLU A 268 1.91 -1.07 17.90
CA GLU A 268 0.87 -1.32 16.90
C GLU A 268 -0.50 -1.52 17.54
N ARG A 269 -0.59 -2.28 18.64
CA ARG A 269 -1.86 -2.48 19.35
C ARG A 269 -2.39 -1.18 19.95
N GLU A 270 -1.53 -0.36 20.53
CA GLU A 270 -1.88 0.97 21.02
C GLU A 270 -2.45 1.82 19.87
N ALA A 271 -1.75 1.90 18.75
CA ALA A 271 -2.14 2.70 17.59
C ALA A 271 -3.51 2.25 17.02
N VAL A 272 -3.71 0.94 16.85
CA VAL A 272 -4.99 0.35 16.41
C VAL A 272 -6.10 0.71 17.40
N SER A 273 -5.87 0.54 18.70
CA SER A 273 -6.85 0.83 19.75
C SER A 273 -7.20 2.32 19.82
N LEU A 274 -6.22 3.21 19.74
CA LEU A 274 -6.42 4.66 19.79
C LEU A 274 -7.28 5.13 18.61
N LEU A 275 -6.92 4.76 17.38
CA LEU A 275 -7.71 5.20 16.23
C LEU A 275 -9.13 4.61 16.25
N ALA A 276 -9.27 3.34 16.66
CA ALA A 276 -10.57 2.70 16.78
C ALA A 276 -11.48 3.39 17.81
N ARG A 277 -10.97 3.69 19.01
CA ARG A 277 -11.77 4.26 20.11
C ARG A 277 -12.02 5.76 19.97
N HIS A 278 -11.11 6.48 19.35
CA HIS A 278 -11.20 7.94 19.23
C HIS A 278 -11.82 8.39 17.90
N GLU A 279 -11.68 7.62 16.83
CA GLU A 279 -12.17 8.02 15.50
C GLU A 279 -13.12 6.99 14.87
N GLY A 280 -13.31 5.81 15.47
CA GLY A 280 -14.13 4.76 14.87
C GLY A 280 -13.52 4.17 13.59
N ILE A 281 -12.21 4.29 13.41
CA ILE A 281 -11.48 3.83 12.22
C ILE A 281 -10.52 2.71 12.64
N LEU A 282 -10.60 1.59 11.93
CA LEU A 282 -9.76 0.41 12.19
C LEU A 282 -8.53 0.41 11.30
N LEU A 283 -7.39 0.01 11.86
CA LEU A 283 -6.14 -0.18 11.13
C LEU A 283 -5.80 -1.67 11.08
N ASP A 284 -5.19 -2.11 9.99
CA ASP A 284 -4.55 -3.42 9.95
C ASP A 284 -3.30 -3.42 10.84
N PRO A 285 -3.06 -4.47 11.63
CA PRO A 285 -2.00 -4.47 12.63
C PRO A 285 -0.58 -4.61 12.05
N VAL A 286 -0.44 -5.05 10.78
CA VAL A 286 0.88 -5.28 10.16
C VAL A 286 1.44 -4.02 9.52
N TYR A 287 0.62 -3.27 8.77
CA TYR A 287 1.04 -2.13 7.96
C TYR A 287 0.57 -0.82 8.56
N THR A 288 -0.74 -0.59 8.57
CA THR A 288 -1.30 0.73 8.91
C THR A 288 -1.25 0.99 10.41
N GLY A 289 -1.35 -0.04 11.24
CA GLY A 289 -1.12 0.02 12.68
C GLY A 289 0.31 0.45 13.02
N ARG A 290 1.32 -0.16 12.36
CA ARG A 290 2.73 0.22 12.50
C ARG A 290 3.02 1.64 12.00
N ALA A 291 2.45 2.02 10.86
CA ALA A 291 2.62 3.37 10.36
C ALA A 291 1.97 4.42 11.27
N MET A 292 0.79 4.13 11.84
CA MET A 292 0.14 5.00 12.82
C MET A 292 0.92 5.05 14.14
N ALA A 293 1.47 3.93 14.59
CA ALA A 293 2.35 3.88 15.76
C ALA A 293 3.57 4.80 15.57
N GLY A 294 4.18 4.75 14.39
CA GLY A 294 5.26 5.67 14.01
C GLY A 294 4.81 7.13 14.01
N LEU A 295 3.64 7.46 13.45
CA LEU A 295 3.10 8.81 13.49
C LEU A 295 2.89 9.30 14.94
N ILE A 296 2.27 8.48 15.79
CA ILE A 296 2.02 8.80 17.20
C ILE A 296 3.34 9.07 17.92
N ASP A 297 4.34 8.23 17.70
CA ASP A 297 5.65 8.39 18.34
C ASP A 297 6.35 9.67 17.87
N LEU A 298 6.37 9.96 16.56
CA LEU A 298 6.90 11.23 16.02
C LEU A 298 6.21 12.47 16.63
N ILE A 299 4.90 12.40 16.88
CA ILE A 299 4.16 13.46 17.59
C ILE A 299 4.64 13.58 19.05
N ARG A 300 4.78 12.45 19.76
CA ARG A 300 5.26 12.42 21.16
C ARG A 300 6.69 12.95 21.28
N GLN A 301 7.53 12.69 20.28
CA GLN A 301 8.89 13.22 20.16
C GLN A 301 8.94 14.70 19.76
N LYS A 302 7.78 15.32 19.49
CA LYS A 302 7.63 16.73 19.07
C LYS A 302 8.34 17.03 17.74
N GLU A 303 8.41 16.05 16.83
CA GLU A 303 8.85 16.29 15.45
C GLU A 303 7.85 17.15 14.65
N PHE A 304 6.61 17.27 15.13
CA PHE A 304 5.58 18.12 14.56
C PHE A 304 5.13 19.19 15.56
N SER A 305 4.75 20.35 15.03
CA SER A 305 4.21 21.47 15.80
C SER A 305 2.68 21.58 15.66
N SER A 306 2.05 22.42 16.48
CA SER A 306 0.63 22.74 16.34
C SER A 306 0.27 23.54 15.08
N ARG A 307 1.27 24.00 14.32
CA ARG A 307 1.10 24.66 13.03
C ARG A 307 1.06 23.67 11.87
N ASP A 308 1.43 22.42 12.11
CA ASP A 308 1.50 21.39 11.09
C ASP A 308 0.13 20.74 10.85
N ASN A 309 -0.15 20.51 9.57
CA ASN A 309 -1.23 19.66 9.09
C ASN A 309 -0.59 18.37 8.58
N VAL A 310 -0.73 17.28 9.33
CA VAL A 310 -0.09 15.98 9.03
C VAL A 310 -1.11 15.00 8.51
N LEU A 311 -0.95 14.57 7.27
CA LEU A 311 -1.77 13.54 6.65
C LEU A 311 -1.26 12.15 7.02
N PHE A 312 -2.11 11.30 7.57
CA PHE A 312 -1.93 9.87 7.61
C PHE A 312 -2.58 9.22 6.39
N TRP A 313 -1.81 8.50 5.56
CA TRP A 313 -2.37 7.78 4.42
C TRP A 313 -2.81 6.37 4.85
N HIS A 314 -4.12 6.17 4.98
CA HIS A 314 -4.65 4.87 5.36
C HIS A 314 -4.71 3.95 4.14
N THR A 315 -3.68 3.12 3.97
CA THR A 315 -3.51 2.24 2.80
C THR A 315 -4.36 0.96 2.83
N GLY A 316 -5.37 0.88 3.70
CA GLY A 316 -6.22 -0.30 3.89
C GLY A 316 -5.59 -1.39 4.75
N GLY A 317 -5.99 -2.63 4.46
CA GLY A 317 -5.50 -3.84 5.14
C GLY A 317 -6.53 -4.54 6.03
N GLY A 318 -7.69 -3.91 6.28
CA GLY A 318 -8.68 -4.32 7.28
C GLY A 318 -8.99 -5.81 7.39
N PRO A 319 -9.16 -6.60 6.30
CA PRO A 319 -9.44 -8.03 6.41
C PRO A 319 -8.42 -8.83 7.24
N ALA A 320 -7.16 -8.40 7.30
CA ALA A 320 -6.14 -9.07 8.09
C ALA A 320 -6.43 -9.00 9.61
N LEU A 321 -7.21 -8.03 10.10
CA LEU A 321 -7.58 -7.92 11.53
C LEU A 321 -8.09 -9.24 12.11
N PHE A 322 -8.91 -9.96 11.35
CA PHE A 322 -9.53 -11.21 11.79
C PHE A 322 -8.52 -12.34 11.99
N SER A 323 -7.38 -12.30 11.31
CA SER A 323 -6.29 -13.27 11.48
C SER A 323 -5.40 -12.96 12.70
N TYR A 324 -5.60 -11.81 13.36
CA TYR A 324 -4.81 -11.35 14.50
C TYR A 324 -5.65 -11.12 15.77
N ALA A 325 -6.86 -11.70 15.83
CA ALA A 325 -7.81 -11.46 16.92
C ALA A 325 -7.18 -11.70 18.32
N ASP A 326 -6.53 -12.83 18.54
CA ASP A 326 -5.92 -13.19 19.83
C ASP A 326 -4.81 -12.22 20.26
N VAL A 327 -4.06 -11.71 19.28
CA VAL A 327 -2.97 -10.76 19.54
C VAL A 327 -3.53 -9.38 19.88
N LEU A 328 -4.53 -8.93 19.12
CA LEU A 328 -5.17 -7.62 19.30
C LEU A 328 -5.98 -7.52 20.58
N LEU A 329 -6.64 -8.60 20.98
CA LEU A 329 -7.47 -8.66 22.18
C LEU A 329 -6.70 -9.12 23.42
N ARG A 330 -5.39 -9.37 23.32
CA ARG A 330 -4.57 -9.76 24.48
C ARG A 330 -4.68 -8.72 25.60
N GLY A 331 -5.24 -9.15 26.74
CA GLY A 331 -5.44 -8.30 27.91
C GLY A 331 -6.72 -7.46 27.89
N VAL A 332 -7.56 -7.58 26.86
CA VAL A 332 -8.92 -7.05 26.84
C VAL A 332 -9.83 -8.07 27.53
N LYS A 333 -10.38 -7.70 28.70
CA LYS A 333 -11.40 -8.48 29.42
C LYS A 333 -12.80 -8.08 28.97
#